data_AF-A0A1H6Y4C7-F1
#
_entry.id   AF-A0A1H6Y4C7-F1
#
_cell.length_a   1.000
_cell.length_b   1.000
_cell.length_c   1.000
_cell.angle_alpha   90.00
_cell.angle_beta   90.00
_cell.angle_gamma   90.00
#
_symmetry.space_group_name_H-M   'P 1'
#
loop_
_entity.id
_entity.type
_entity.pdbx_description
1 polymer ?
#
loop_
_entity_poly.entity_id
_entity_poly.type
_entity_poly.pdbx_seq_one_letter_code
_entity_poly.pdbx_strand_id
1 'polypeptide(L)'
;MTTDKIEGDRFLVGIHLTESDLEFVVRVPSDIDSGWTDPEEFQRLVADVTWEELDQESTLRTIATAGSPGDTVMLGSVRLMTDGTVVSHDLSSPDLDDE
;
A
#
# COMPACT_ATOMS: atom_id res chain seq x y z
N MET A 1 2.56 18.78 26.30
CA MET A 1 2.17 19.10 24.91
C MET A 1 2.92 18.12 24.04
N THR A 2 2.29 17.00 23.68
CA THR A 2 2.93 15.99 22.82
C THR A 2 2.89 16.52 21.40
N THR A 3 4.03 17.04 20.94
CA THR A 3 4.27 17.33 19.53
C THR A 3 4.64 15.98 18.91
N ASP A 4 3.69 15.30 18.24
CA ASP A 4 3.95 14.17 17.33
C ASP A 4 2.62 13.70 16.70
N LYS A 5 1.92 14.57 15.95
CA LYS A 5 0.69 14.20 15.21
C LYS A 5 0.48 15.04 13.95
N ILE A 6 1.58 15.56 13.39
CA ILE A 6 1.58 16.23 12.08
C ILE A 6 2.23 15.31 11.01
N GLU A 7 2.48 14.05 11.37
CA GLU A 7 2.95 13.02 10.46
C GLU A 7 1.76 12.07 10.29
N GLY A 8 1.12 12.07 9.12
CA GLY A 8 -0.06 11.25 8.87
C GLY A 8 0.16 9.77 9.19
N ASP A 9 -0.94 9.03 9.29
CA ASP A 9 -0.96 7.60 9.55
C ASP A 9 -0.22 6.85 8.43
N ARG A 10 0.62 5.87 8.82
CA ARG A 10 1.40 5.06 7.88
C ARG A 10 0.67 3.76 7.53
N PHE A 11 0.29 3.63 6.28
CA PHE A 11 -0.33 2.44 5.70
C PHE A 11 0.71 1.64 4.94
N LEU A 12 0.85 0.36 5.26
CA LEU A 12 1.71 -0.54 4.49
C LEU A 12 0.89 -1.11 3.33
N VAL A 13 1.43 -1.06 2.12
CA VAL A 13 0.77 -1.56 0.92
C VAL A 13 1.53 -2.74 0.34
N GLY A 14 0.77 -3.71 -0.16
CA GLY A 14 1.34 -4.87 -0.83
C GLY A 14 0.33 -5.57 -1.70
N ILE A 15 0.81 -6.55 -2.46
CA ILE A 15 0.00 -7.45 -3.26
C ILE A 15 0.11 -8.84 -2.67
N HIS A 16 -1.02 -9.40 -2.29
CA HIS A 16 -1.11 -10.80 -1.94
C HIS A 16 -1.34 -11.62 -3.21
N LEU A 17 -0.47 -12.58 -3.47
CA LEU A 17 -0.67 -13.54 -4.54
C LEU A 17 -1.50 -14.69 -3.99
N THR A 18 -2.64 -14.92 -4.61
CA THR A 18 -3.41 -16.14 -4.42
C THR A 18 -3.03 -17.17 -5.48
N GLU A 19 -3.67 -18.33 -5.46
CA GLU A 19 -3.42 -19.40 -6.44
C GLU A 19 -3.72 -18.99 -7.89
N SER A 20 -4.51 -17.95 -8.12
CA SER A 20 -4.90 -17.53 -9.49
C SER A 20 -5.04 -16.01 -9.67
N ASP A 21 -5.07 -15.24 -8.58
CA ASP A 21 -5.37 -13.81 -8.60
C ASP A 21 -4.41 -13.00 -7.72
N LEU A 22 -4.33 -11.70 -8.01
CA LEU A 22 -3.54 -10.72 -7.27
C LEU A 22 -4.48 -9.82 -6.47
N GLU A 23 -4.35 -9.83 -5.15
CA GLU A 23 -5.18 -9.02 -4.26
C GLU A 23 -4.37 -7.85 -3.69
N PHE A 24 -4.86 -6.63 -3.88
CA PHE A 24 -4.25 -5.45 -3.24
C PHE A 24 -4.59 -5.45 -1.75
N VAL A 25 -3.57 -5.59 -0.91
CA VAL A 25 -3.70 -5.64 0.54
C VAL A 25 -3.10 -4.40 1.18
N VAL A 26 -3.90 -3.74 2.02
CA VAL A 26 -3.44 -2.64 2.86
C VAL A 26 -3.34 -3.14 4.28
N ARG A 27 -2.14 -3.16 4.83
CA ARG A 27 -1.90 -3.53 6.22
C ARG A 27 -1.87 -2.27 7.08
N VAL A 28 -2.89 -2.13 7.90
CA VAL A 28 -3.04 -1.08 8.90
C VAL A 28 -2.30 -1.47 10.19
N PRO A 29 -1.25 -0.74 10.63
CA PRO A 29 -0.63 -0.99 11.93
C PRO A 29 -1.63 -0.70 13.07
N SER A 30 -1.59 -1.42 14.18
CA SER A 30 -2.58 -1.28 15.25
C SER A 30 -2.63 0.08 15.97
N ASP A 31 -1.71 1.00 15.64
CA ASP A 31 -1.51 2.31 16.26
C ASP A 31 -2.20 3.47 15.50
N ILE A 32 -3.03 3.17 14.49
CA ILE A 32 -3.70 4.21 13.69
C ILE A 32 -4.72 4.94 14.55
N ASP A 33 -4.83 6.26 14.35
CA ASP A 33 -5.96 7.01 14.86
C ASP A 33 -7.26 6.45 14.27
N SER A 34 -8.20 6.04 15.14
CA SER A 34 -9.53 5.54 14.77
C SER A 34 -10.43 6.55 14.04
N GLY A 35 -9.88 7.66 13.54
CA GLY A 35 -10.61 8.65 12.76
C GLY A 35 -10.95 8.17 11.35
N TRP A 36 -10.28 7.12 10.84
CA TRP A 36 -10.65 6.44 9.60
C TRP A 36 -11.97 5.71 9.78
N THR A 37 -13.06 6.39 9.41
CA THR A 37 -14.43 5.92 9.68
C THR A 37 -14.92 4.97 8.58
N ASP A 38 -14.42 5.11 7.36
CA ASP A 38 -14.82 4.31 6.20
C ASP A 38 -13.67 3.46 5.66
N PRO A 39 -13.70 2.13 5.87
CA PRO A 39 -12.61 1.26 5.46
C PRO A 39 -12.45 1.16 3.94
N GLU A 40 -13.57 1.20 3.21
CA GLU A 40 -13.55 1.10 1.75
C GLU A 40 -13.02 2.38 1.08
N GLU A 41 -13.34 3.57 1.61
CA GLU A 41 -12.83 4.84 1.06
C GLU A 41 -11.32 4.91 1.16
N PHE A 42 -10.77 4.65 2.35
CA PHE A 42 -9.32 4.74 2.51
C PHE A 42 -8.60 3.68 1.68
N GLN A 43 -9.15 2.46 1.57
CA GLN A 43 -8.53 1.41 0.77
C GLN A 43 -8.47 1.82 -0.69
N ARG A 44 -9.54 2.43 -1.22
CA ARG A 44 -9.53 2.99 -2.59
C ARG A 44 -8.52 4.10 -2.73
N LEU A 45 -8.46 5.03 -1.79
CA LEU A 45 -7.56 6.17 -1.85
C LEU A 45 -6.08 5.76 -1.78
N VAL A 46 -5.74 4.84 -0.88
CA VAL A 46 -4.40 4.23 -0.80
C VAL A 46 -4.03 3.53 -2.10
N ALA A 47 -4.98 2.77 -2.68
CA ALA A 47 -4.76 2.10 -3.96
C ALA A 47 -4.53 3.10 -5.08
N ASP A 48 -5.38 4.12 -5.20
CA ASP A 48 -5.28 5.18 -6.22
C ASP A 48 -3.91 5.86 -6.17
N VAL A 49 -3.51 6.34 -4.99
CA VAL A 49 -2.18 6.96 -4.76
C VAL A 49 -1.04 6.00 -5.08
N THR A 50 -1.18 4.72 -4.75
CA THR A 50 -0.14 3.72 -5.08
C THR A 50 0.01 3.58 -6.59
N TRP A 51 -1.08 3.61 -7.34
CA TRP A 51 -1.08 3.50 -8.80
C TRP A 51 -0.82 4.81 -9.54
N GLU A 52 -0.95 5.96 -8.87
CA GLU A 52 -0.44 7.24 -9.36
C GLU A 52 1.10 7.25 -9.36
N GLU A 53 1.72 6.62 -8.36
CA GLU A 53 3.18 6.56 -8.22
C GLU A 53 3.82 5.35 -8.95
N LEU A 54 3.14 4.19 -8.98
CA LEU A 54 3.60 2.96 -9.60
C LEU A 54 2.71 2.54 -10.76
N ASP A 55 3.30 2.04 -11.85
CA ASP A 55 2.52 1.47 -12.94
C ASP A 55 1.84 0.16 -12.50
N GLN A 56 0.51 0.18 -12.41
CA GLN A 56 -0.28 -0.95 -11.94
C GLN A 56 -0.04 -2.21 -12.76
N GLU A 57 -0.11 -2.13 -14.09
CA GLU A 57 0.02 -3.30 -14.96
C GLU A 57 1.42 -3.92 -14.83
N SER A 58 2.48 -3.11 -14.91
CA SER A 58 3.86 -3.59 -14.80
C SER A 58 4.12 -4.19 -13.43
N THR A 59 3.69 -3.51 -12.36
CA THR A 59 3.86 -4.01 -10.99
C THR A 59 3.17 -5.36 -10.79
N LEU A 60 1.90 -5.48 -11.19
CA LEU A 60 1.15 -6.73 -11.09
C LEU A 60 1.75 -7.84 -11.97
N ARG A 61 2.22 -7.52 -13.18
CA ARG A 61 2.89 -8.48 -14.06
C ARG A 61 4.20 -8.99 -13.46
N THR A 62 5.03 -8.10 -12.93
CA THR A 62 6.29 -8.46 -12.27
C THR A 62 6.02 -9.39 -11.09
N ILE A 63 5.04 -9.06 -10.26
CA ILE A 63 4.64 -9.86 -9.11
C ILE A 63 4.09 -11.21 -9.55
N ALA A 64 3.22 -11.28 -10.56
CA ALA A 64 2.71 -12.54 -11.10
C ALA A 64 3.81 -13.43 -11.69
N THR A 65 4.88 -12.83 -12.21
CA THR A 65 5.97 -13.56 -12.87
C THR A 65 6.98 -14.11 -11.88
N ALA A 66 7.36 -13.32 -10.86
CA ALA A 66 8.39 -13.71 -9.90
C ALA A 66 7.84 -14.22 -8.56
N GLY A 67 6.62 -13.82 -8.20
CA GLY A 67 5.98 -14.21 -6.95
C GLY A 67 5.39 -15.62 -7.02
N SER A 68 5.26 -16.24 -5.84
CA SER A 68 4.60 -17.54 -5.69
C SER A 68 3.22 -17.40 -5.04
N PRO A 69 2.27 -18.29 -5.34
CA PRO A 69 0.97 -18.26 -4.70
C PRO A 69 1.11 -18.47 -3.18
N GLY A 70 0.48 -17.60 -2.40
CA GLY A 70 0.62 -17.50 -0.95
C GLY A 70 1.62 -16.44 -0.48
N ASP A 71 2.44 -15.88 -1.38
CA ASP A 71 3.34 -14.78 -1.03
C ASP A 71 2.61 -13.44 -0.92
N THR A 72 3.23 -12.52 -0.19
CA THR A 72 2.79 -11.13 -0.12
C THR A 72 3.96 -10.24 -0.47
N VAL A 73 3.91 -9.61 -1.64
CA VAL A 73 4.94 -8.67 -2.08
C VAL A 73 4.59 -7.29 -1.53
N MET A 74 5.42 -6.76 -0.63
CA MET A 74 5.27 -5.39 -0.13
C MET A 74 5.75 -4.40 -1.18
N LEU A 75 4.90 -3.43 -1.51
CA LEU A 75 5.24 -2.31 -2.40
C LEU A 75 5.82 -1.12 -1.62
N GLY A 76 5.58 -1.07 -0.31
CA GLY A 76 6.11 -0.04 0.58
C GLY A 76 5.06 0.51 1.53
N SER A 77 5.07 1.82 1.75
CA SER A 77 4.12 2.48 2.64
C SER A 77 3.70 3.86 2.16
N VAL A 78 2.45 4.23 2.45
CA VAL A 78 1.88 5.55 2.19
C VAL A 78 1.51 6.21 3.52
N ARG A 79 1.85 7.48 3.68
CA ARG A 79 1.45 8.31 4.82
C ARG A 79 0.31 9.24 4.43
N LEU A 80 -0.82 9.10 5.11
CA LEU A 80 -2.07 9.77 4.81
C LEU A 80 -2.65 10.44 6.05
N MET A 81 -3.28 11.60 5.85
CA MET A 81 -4.15 12.20 6.86
C MET A 81 -5.54 11.58 6.81
N THR A 82 -6.26 11.65 7.92
CA THR A 82 -7.64 11.16 8.07
C THR A 82 -8.66 11.81 7.12
N ASP A 83 -8.30 12.96 6.52
CA ASP A 83 -9.05 13.65 5.48
C ASP A 83 -8.77 13.09 4.06
N GLY A 84 -7.93 12.06 3.93
CA GLY A 84 -7.51 11.48 2.65
C GLY A 84 -6.33 12.20 1.98
N THR A 85 -5.77 13.24 2.61
CA THR A 85 -4.62 13.95 2.05
C THR A 85 -3.33 13.14 2.21
N VAL A 86 -2.60 12.90 1.12
CA VAL A 86 -1.27 12.26 1.14
C VAL A 86 -0.23 13.24 1.67
N VAL A 87 0.51 12.81 2.70
CA VAL A 87 1.60 13.59 3.29
C VAL A 87 2.95 13.15 2.73
N SER A 88 3.13 11.85 2.52
CA SER A 88 4.37 11.25 2.04
C SER A 88 4.10 9.82 1.57
N HIS A 89 4.93 9.30 0.68
CA HIS A 89 4.90 7.89 0.28
C HIS A 89 6.35 7.40 0.18
N ASP A 90 6.54 6.14 0.51
CA ASP A 90 7.78 5.38 0.37
C ASP A 90 7.38 4.12 -0.38
N LEU A 91 7.19 4.28 -1.69
CA LEU A 91 6.75 3.24 -2.61
C LEU A 91 7.90 2.96 -3.56
N SER A 92 8.18 1.67 -3.74
CA SER A 92 9.15 1.21 -4.72
C SER A 92 8.52 0.09 -5.52
N SER A 93 8.77 0.09 -6.83
CA SER A 93 8.53 -1.09 -7.63
C SER A 93 9.27 -2.27 -6.98
N PRO A 94 8.66 -3.46 -6.95
CA PRO A 94 9.39 -4.63 -6.53
C PRO A 94 10.50 -4.84 -7.57
N ASP A 95 11.73 -4.50 -7.19
CA ASP A 95 12.98 -4.79 -7.89
C ASP A 95 13.15 -6.32 -7.87
N LEU A 96 12.35 -6.98 -8.69
CA LEU A 96 12.51 -8.36 -9.09
C LEU A 96 13.27 -8.31 -10.40
N ASP A 97 14.42 -7.64 -10.39
CA ASP A 97 15.34 -7.65 -11.50
C ASP A 97 15.74 -9.10 -11.74
N ASP A 98 15.34 -9.56 -12.93
CA ASP A 98 15.76 -10.79 -13.59
C ASP A 98 17.31 -10.85 -13.58
N GLU A 99 17.91 -11.69 -12.72
CA GLU A 99 19.29 -12.20 -12.93
C GLU A 99 19.30 -13.74 -12.94
#